data_AF-A0A7Y2BTG8-F1
#
_entry.id   AF-A0A7Y2BTG8-F1
#
_cell.length_a   1.000
_cell.length_b   1.000
_cell.length_c   1.000
_cell.angle_alpha   90.00
_cell.angle_beta   90.00
_cell.angle_gamma   90.00
#
_symmetry.space_group_name_H-M   'P 1'
#
loop_
_entity.id
_entity.type
_entity.pdbx_description
1 polymer ?
#
loop_
_entity_poly.entity_id
_entity_poly.type
_entity_poly.pdbx_seq_one_letter_code
_entity_poly.pdbx_strand_id
1 'polypeptide(L)'
;GQDLKQQLNNPAWHIHAGEPPEIDMPVSFALLLNLVSASNAQDRDVLWGFISRYAPGTSPETHPILDSMVGYAINYFQDFVLPAKSFRAPSALERSAMEDLDRRLAGLAADADAQTIQTEVYAVGNEHEFENLRDWFSALYEVLLGQSQGPRFGSFVALYGIDETRAMIKKALG
;
A
#
# COMPACT_ATOMS: atom_id res chain seq x y z
N GLY A 1 4.49 16.75 -25.33
CA GLY A 1 5.93 16.60 -25.59
C GLY A 1 6.64 17.92 -25.33
N GLN A 2 7.92 17.86 -24.99
CA GLN A 2 8.81 19.03 -24.80
C GLN A 2 9.32 19.56 -26.15
N ASP A 3 9.67 20.84 -26.25
CA ASP A 3 10.33 21.41 -27.44
C ASP A 3 11.81 20.97 -27.57
N LEU A 4 12.43 21.16 -28.73
CA LEU A 4 13.81 20.69 -28.99
C LEU A 4 14.84 21.28 -28.03
N LYS A 5 14.68 22.56 -27.63
CA LYS A 5 15.61 23.21 -26.70
C LYS A 5 15.46 22.62 -25.30
N GLN A 6 14.25 22.27 -24.89
CA GLN A 6 13.96 21.58 -23.64
C GLN A 6 14.49 20.13 -23.64
N GLN A 7 14.36 19.42 -24.76
CA GLN A 7 14.90 18.07 -24.92
C GLN A 7 16.42 18.05 -24.83
N LEU A 8 17.13 18.98 -25.50
CA LEU A 8 18.59 19.08 -25.44
C LEU A 8 19.13 19.47 -24.06
N ASN A 9 18.31 20.07 -23.20
CA ASN A 9 18.67 20.34 -21.80
C ASN A 9 18.35 19.17 -20.86
N ASN A 10 17.70 18.11 -21.35
CA ASN A 10 17.37 16.94 -20.56
C ASN A 10 18.53 15.94 -20.60
N PRO A 11 19.12 15.55 -19.44
CA PRO A 11 20.19 14.54 -19.38
C PRO A 11 19.83 13.22 -20.07
N ALA A 12 18.55 12.82 -20.07
CA ALA A 12 18.09 11.61 -20.74
C ALA A 12 18.36 11.65 -22.25
N TRP A 13 18.30 12.84 -22.88
CA TRP A 13 18.64 13.00 -24.29
C TRP A 13 20.11 12.65 -24.55
N HIS A 14 21.02 13.02 -23.66
CA HIS A 14 22.45 12.72 -23.82
C HIS A 14 22.79 11.24 -23.56
N ILE A 15 22.00 10.55 -22.73
CA ILE A 15 22.17 9.12 -22.46
C ILE A 15 21.59 8.26 -23.57
N HIS A 16 20.43 8.65 -24.10
CA HIS A 16 19.64 7.84 -25.05
C HIS A 16 19.57 8.43 -26.46
N ALA A 17 20.37 9.44 -26.78
CA ALA A 17 20.37 10.14 -28.06
C ALA A 17 18.99 10.65 -28.53
N GLY A 18 18.11 11.00 -27.59
CA GLY A 18 16.73 11.41 -27.86
C GLY A 18 15.73 10.28 -28.04
N GLU A 19 16.15 9.01 -27.92
CA GLU A 19 15.31 7.81 -28.00
C GLU A 19 15.34 7.04 -26.66
N PRO A 20 14.85 7.64 -25.56
CA PRO A 20 14.76 6.92 -24.30
C PRO A 20 13.84 5.71 -24.44
N PRO A 21 14.19 4.55 -23.83
CA PRO A 21 13.34 3.37 -23.90
C PRO A 21 11.98 3.65 -23.26
N GLU A 22 10.92 3.28 -23.96
CA GLU A 22 9.58 3.25 -23.38
C GLU A 22 9.44 1.97 -22.56
N ILE A 23 9.33 2.15 -21.24
CA ILE A 23 9.13 1.04 -20.31
C ILE A 23 7.68 1.09 -19.86
N ASP A 24 6.93 0.02 -20.14
CA ASP A 24 5.61 -0.17 -19.56
C ASP A 24 5.74 -0.46 -18.06
N MET A 25 5.33 0.51 -17.25
CA MET A 25 5.34 0.45 -15.79
C MET A 25 3.92 0.73 -15.28
N PRO A 26 3.04 -0.28 -15.27
CA PRO A 26 1.66 -0.13 -14.81
C PRO A 26 1.57 0.15 -13.29
N VAL A 27 2.67 -0.06 -12.56
CA VAL A 27 2.78 0.11 -11.11
C VAL A 27 3.98 0.99 -10.80
N SER A 28 3.79 2.03 -9.99
CA SER A 28 4.89 2.90 -9.55
C SER A 28 5.73 2.25 -8.44
N PHE A 29 7.01 2.64 -8.32
CA PHE A 29 7.87 2.12 -7.25
C PHE A 29 7.35 2.45 -5.84
N ALA A 30 6.74 3.64 -5.65
CA ALA A 30 6.09 4.00 -4.40
C ALA A 30 4.94 3.05 -4.04
N LEU A 31 4.18 2.59 -5.04
CA LEU A 31 3.11 1.61 -4.86
C LEU A 31 3.67 0.25 -4.43
N LEU A 32 4.78 -0.19 -5.02
CA LEU A 32 5.49 -1.41 -4.61
C LEU A 32 5.95 -1.33 -3.15
N LEU A 33 6.56 -0.22 -2.74
CA LEU A 33 6.99 -0.03 -1.35
C LEU A 33 5.82 -0.11 -0.35
N ASN A 34 4.66 0.46 -0.71
CA ASN A 34 3.46 0.37 0.12
C ASN A 34 2.94 -1.08 0.23
N LEU A 35 2.90 -1.81 -0.90
CA LEU A 35 2.46 -3.20 -0.94
C LEU A 35 3.37 -4.10 -0.09
N VAL A 36 4.69 -4.01 -0.27
CA VAL A 36 5.66 -4.81 0.48
C VAL A 36 5.58 -4.47 1.97
N SER A 37 5.54 -3.18 2.30
CA SER A 37 5.47 -2.74 3.70
C SER A 37 4.25 -3.33 4.40
N ALA A 38 3.07 -3.26 3.79
CA ALA A 38 1.86 -3.68 4.45
C ALA A 38 1.65 -5.21 4.48
N SER A 39 1.94 -5.88 3.36
CA SER A 39 1.86 -7.35 3.29
C SER A 39 2.91 -8.04 4.16
N ASN A 40 3.98 -7.33 4.53
CA ASN A 40 5.23 -7.92 5.01
C ASN A 40 5.77 -9.00 4.07
N ALA A 41 5.48 -8.88 2.76
CA ALA A 41 5.95 -9.81 1.76
C ALA A 41 7.48 -9.77 1.71
N GLN A 42 8.10 -10.93 1.87
CA GLN A 42 9.54 -11.09 1.74
C GLN A 42 9.91 -11.91 0.51
N ASP A 43 8.90 -12.44 -0.20
CA ASP A 43 9.03 -13.20 -1.42
C ASP A 43 8.32 -12.47 -2.58
N ARG A 44 8.81 -12.74 -3.80
CA ARG A 44 8.32 -12.11 -5.02
C ARG A 44 6.90 -12.54 -5.39
N ASP A 45 6.55 -13.79 -5.11
CA ASP A 45 5.29 -14.40 -5.53
C ASP A 45 4.10 -13.75 -4.84
N VAL A 46 4.21 -13.47 -3.54
CA VAL A 46 3.19 -12.73 -2.79
C VAL A 46 2.98 -11.34 -3.39
N LEU A 47 4.04 -10.62 -3.72
CA LEU A 47 3.91 -9.26 -4.27
C LEU A 47 3.29 -9.28 -5.67
N TRP A 48 3.71 -10.23 -6.52
CA TRP A 48 3.10 -10.44 -7.83
C TRP A 48 1.63 -10.82 -7.74
N GLY A 49 1.21 -11.59 -6.73
CA GLY A 49 -0.19 -11.87 -6.46
C GLY A 49 -1.04 -10.62 -6.22
N PHE A 50 -0.48 -9.55 -5.64
CA PHE A 50 -1.15 -8.26 -5.51
C PHE A 50 -1.09 -7.46 -6.81
N ILE A 51 0.08 -7.41 -7.46
CA ILE A 51 0.30 -6.67 -8.71
C ILE A 51 -0.64 -7.16 -9.81
N SER A 52 -0.77 -8.47 -10.01
CA SER A 52 -1.63 -9.03 -11.07
C SER A 52 -3.12 -8.75 -10.84
N ARG A 53 -3.55 -8.49 -9.60
CA ARG A 53 -4.92 -8.05 -9.30
C ARG A 53 -5.12 -6.57 -9.60
N TYR A 54 -4.13 -5.74 -9.28
CA TYR A 54 -4.16 -4.30 -9.53
C TYR A 54 -3.97 -3.95 -11.02
N ALA A 55 -3.07 -4.65 -11.69
CA ALA A 55 -2.73 -4.50 -13.10
C ALA A 55 -2.88 -5.85 -13.83
N PRO A 56 -4.11 -6.22 -14.22
CA PRO A 56 -4.36 -7.46 -14.95
C PRO A 56 -3.56 -7.57 -16.25
N GLY A 57 -3.06 -8.77 -16.54
CA GLY A 57 -2.24 -9.05 -17.74
C GLY A 57 -0.74 -8.81 -17.56
N THR A 58 -0.30 -8.42 -16.36
CA THR A 58 1.11 -8.29 -16.01
C THR A 58 1.67 -9.57 -15.40
N SER A 59 2.92 -9.89 -15.73
CA SER A 59 3.69 -11.01 -15.19
C SER A 59 5.19 -10.68 -15.17
N PRO A 60 6.01 -11.43 -14.42
CA PRO A 60 7.47 -11.28 -14.46
C PRO A 60 8.06 -11.39 -15.86
N GLU A 61 7.53 -12.30 -16.69
CA GLU A 61 8.02 -12.57 -18.05
C GLU A 61 7.64 -11.47 -19.03
N THR A 62 6.45 -10.89 -18.87
CA THR A 62 5.95 -9.80 -19.73
C THR A 62 6.52 -8.45 -19.31
N HIS A 63 6.88 -8.27 -18.03
CA HIS A 63 7.38 -7.02 -17.45
C HIS A 63 8.67 -7.25 -16.61
N PRO A 64 9.80 -7.61 -17.23
CA PRO A 64 11.03 -7.96 -16.51
C PRO A 64 11.63 -6.79 -15.72
N ILE A 65 11.39 -5.55 -16.16
CA ILE A 65 11.82 -4.36 -15.43
C ILE A 65 10.98 -4.18 -14.17
N LEU A 66 9.66 -4.39 -14.24
CA LEU A 66 8.79 -4.40 -13.07
C LEU A 66 9.22 -5.50 -12.09
N ASP A 67 9.56 -6.69 -12.57
CA ASP A 67 10.07 -7.78 -11.70
C ASP A 67 11.37 -7.38 -10.98
N SER A 68 12.27 -6.69 -11.67
CA SER A 68 13.47 -6.13 -11.05
C SER A 68 13.12 -5.12 -9.94
N MET A 69 12.14 -4.24 -10.19
CA MET A 69 11.64 -3.29 -9.20
C MET A 69 10.98 -3.96 -8.00
N VAL A 70 10.24 -5.06 -8.21
CA VAL A 70 9.69 -5.90 -7.14
C VAL A 70 10.82 -6.41 -6.24
N GLY A 71 11.90 -6.93 -6.83
CA GLY A 71 13.09 -7.34 -6.09
C GLY A 71 13.71 -6.21 -5.26
N TYR A 72 13.83 -5.01 -5.84
CA TYR A 72 14.38 -3.86 -5.12
C TYR A 72 13.48 -3.36 -4.00
N ALA A 73 12.16 -3.38 -4.18
CA ALA A 73 11.20 -3.02 -3.15
C ALA A 73 11.27 -3.99 -1.95
N ILE A 74 11.42 -5.30 -2.21
CA ILE A 74 11.62 -6.31 -1.17
C ILE A 74 12.92 -6.08 -0.40
N ASN A 75 14.04 -5.89 -1.09
CA ASN A 75 15.32 -5.63 -0.44
C ASN A 75 15.27 -4.34 0.40
N TYR A 76 14.70 -3.26 -0.15
CA TYR A 76 14.54 -2.02 0.59
C TYR A 76 13.68 -2.21 1.85
N PHE A 77 12.58 -2.95 1.74
CA PHE A 77 11.74 -3.27 2.88
C PHE A 77 12.52 -4.04 3.95
N GLN A 78 13.25 -5.08 3.57
CA GLN A 78 14.03 -5.91 4.50
C GLN A 78 15.10 -5.11 5.23
N ASP A 79 15.80 -4.24 4.52
CA ASP A 79 16.96 -3.52 5.07
C ASP A 79 16.58 -2.26 5.86
N PHE A 80 15.52 -1.56 5.45
CA PHE A 80 15.21 -0.22 5.96
C PHE A 80 13.86 -0.08 6.64
N VAL A 81 12.88 -0.91 6.29
CA VAL A 81 11.51 -0.77 6.83
C VAL A 81 11.27 -1.78 7.93
N LEU A 82 11.43 -3.07 7.63
CA LEU A 82 11.18 -4.20 8.52
C LEU A 82 11.89 -4.06 9.88
N PRO A 83 13.17 -3.67 9.97
CA PRO A 83 13.86 -3.56 11.26
C PRO A 83 13.29 -2.47 12.18
N ALA A 84 12.61 -1.47 11.61
CA ALA A 84 11.99 -0.38 12.33
C ALA A 84 10.51 -0.65 12.68
N LYS A 85 9.94 -1.77 12.22
CA LYS A 85 8.53 -2.07 12.48
C LYS A 85 8.37 -2.53 13.92
N SER A 86 7.43 -1.90 14.63
CA SER A 86 7.07 -2.24 15.99
C SER A 86 5.56 -2.38 16.09
N PHE A 87 5.10 -3.60 16.34
CA PHE A 87 3.69 -3.89 16.53
C PHE A 87 3.35 -3.80 18.01
N ARG A 88 2.19 -3.23 18.32
CA ARG A 88 1.64 -3.22 19.67
C ARG A 88 0.24 -3.83 19.70
N ALA A 89 -0.17 -4.27 20.89
CA ALA A 89 -1.56 -4.66 21.11
C ALA A 89 -2.49 -3.42 21.06
N PRO A 90 -3.73 -3.57 20.57
CA PRO A 90 -4.74 -2.53 20.67
C PRO A 90 -5.24 -2.41 22.11
N SER A 91 -5.61 -1.20 22.51
CA SER A 91 -6.41 -0.93 23.70
C SER A 91 -7.85 -1.47 23.55
N ALA A 92 -8.65 -1.43 24.62
CA ALA A 92 -10.06 -1.84 24.55
C ALA A 92 -10.87 -0.99 23.56
N LEU A 93 -10.61 0.32 23.52
CA LEU A 93 -11.27 1.24 22.57
C LEU A 93 -10.87 0.92 21.13
N GLU A 94 -9.57 0.81 20.88
CA GLU A 94 -9.03 0.53 19.54
C GLU A 94 -9.49 -0.83 19.02
N ARG A 95 -9.56 -1.84 19.90
CA ARG A 95 -10.10 -3.17 19.57
C ARG A 95 -11.56 -3.07 19.11
N SER A 96 -12.42 -2.42 19.89
CA SER A 96 -13.82 -2.20 19.54
C SER A 96 -13.97 -1.47 18.19
N ALA A 97 -13.15 -0.44 17.97
CA ALA A 97 -13.13 0.31 16.71
C ALA A 97 -12.68 -0.55 15.52
N MET A 98 -11.64 -1.39 15.70
CA MET A 98 -11.15 -2.30 14.66
C MET A 98 -12.16 -3.41 14.34
N GLU A 99 -12.89 -3.93 15.33
CA GLU A 99 -13.99 -4.88 15.12
C GLU A 99 -15.15 -4.24 14.35
N ASP A 100 -15.45 -2.96 14.60
CA ASP A 100 -16.43 -2.22 13.82
C ASP A 100 -15.94 -1.95 12.39
N LEU A 101 -14.66 -1.60 12.22
CA LEU A 101 -14.05 -1.43 10.92
C LEU A 101 -14.12 -2.74 10.11
N ASP A 102 -13.80 -3.89 10.69
CA ASP A 102 -13.95 -5.18 10.01
C ASP A 102 -15.38 -5.41 9.52
N ARG A 103 -16.38 -5.11 10.36
CA ARG A 103 -17.80 -5.26 10.00
C ARG A 103 -18.22 -4.32 8.87
N ARG A 104 -17.76 -3.06 8.88
CA ARG A 104 -18.05 -2.09 7.79
C ARG A 104 -17.40 -2.49 6.49
N LEU A 105 -16.12 -2.89 6.55
CA LEU A 105 -15.39 -3.40 5.40
C LEU A 105 -16.09 -4.63 4.80
N ALA A 106 -16.63 -5.53 5.64
CA ALA A 106 -17.40 -6.68 5.18
C ALA A 106 -18.69 -6.31 4.42
N GLY A 107 -19.23 -5.12 4.65
CA GLY A 107 -20.44 -4.61 4.00
C GLY A 107 -20.18 -3.85 2.70
N LEU A 108 -18.92 -3.57 2.37
CA LEU A 108 -18.56 -2.88 1.13
C LEU A 108 -18.50 -3.86 -0.06
N ALA A 109 -18.65 -3.31 -1.27
CA ALA A 109 -18.34 -4.05 -2.48
C ALA A 109 -16.84 -4.40 -2.51
N ALA A 110 -16.49 -5.57 -3.04
CA ALA A 110 -15.09 -6.04 -3.09
C ALA A 110 -14.17 -5.10 -3.89
N ASP A 111 -14.73 -4.33 -4.82
CA ASP A 111 -14.07 -3.34 -5.67
C ASP A 111 -14.36 -1.89 -5.23
N ALA A 112 -14.83 -1.68 -3.99
CA ALA A 112 -15.08 -0.34 -3.48
C ALA A 112 -13.85 0.55 -3.59
N ASP A 113 -14.06 1.80 -4.02
CA ASP A 113 -12.96 2.73 -4.24
C ASP A 113 -12.34 3.24 -2.93
N ALA A 114 -11.13 3.80 -3.05
CA ALA A 114 -10.38 4.34 -1.92
C ALA A 114 -11.12 5.45 -1.16
N GLN A 115 -12.01 6.19 -1.82
CA GLN A 115 -12.76 7.28 -1.19
C GLN A 115 -13.88 6.72 -0.31
N THR A 116 -14.62 5.75 -0.81
CA THR A 116 -15.68 5.03 -0.11
C THR A 116 -15.12 4.33 1.12
N ILE A 117 -14.03 3.58 0.96
CA ILE A 117 -13.37 2.91 2.09
C ILE A 117 -12.86 3.93 3.11
N GLN A 118 -12.24 5.02 2.66
CA GLN A 118 -11.76 6.05 3.57
C GLN A 118 -12.91 6.68 4.37
N THR A 119 -14.09 6.88 3.77
CA THR A 119 -15.27 7.39 4.47
C THR A 119 -15.66 6.49 5.64
N GLU A 120 -15.72 5.18 5.44
CA GLU A 120 -16.01 4.23 6.53
C GLU A 120 -14.94 4.25 7.62
N VAL A 121 -13.66 4.32 7.25
CA VAL A 121 -12.55 4.41 8.21
C VAL A 121 -12.67 5.67 9.08
N TYR A 122 -13.08 6.82 8.51
CA TYR A 122 -13.34 8.03 9.28
C TYR A 122 -14.59 7.91 10.16
N ALA A 123 -15.66 7.31 9.65
CA ALA A 123 -16.89 7.10 10.41
C ALA A 123 -16.63 6.31 11.69
N VAL A 124 -15.86 5.22 11.61
CA VAL A 124 -15.42 4.45 12.79
C VAL A 124 -14.71 5.34 13.82
N GLY A 125 -13.72 6.12 13.38
CA GLY A 125 -12.98 6.99 14.29
C GLY A 125 -13.86 8.02 15.00
N ASN A 126 -14.85 8.57 14.28
CA ASN A 126 -15.80 9.53 14.85
C ASN A 126 -16.80 8.87 15.81
N GLU A 127 -17.34 7.72 15.45
CA GLU A 127 -18.39 7.04 16.22
C GLU A 127 -17.86 6.36 17.49
N HIS A 128 -16.58 5.98 17.52
CA HIS A 128 -15.90 5.50 18.72
C HIS A 128 -15.28 6.64 19.54
N GLU A 129 -15.62 7.90 19.24
CA GLU A 129 -15.30 9.08 20.06
C GLU A 129 -13.82 9.22 20.43
N PHE A 130 -12.91 8.93 19.49
CA PHE A 130 -11.49 9.20 19.70
C PHE A 130 -11.28 10.69 19.97
N GLU A 131 -10.55 11.02 21.05
CA GLU A 131 -10.24 12.42 21.43
C GLU A 131 -9.63 13.21 20.25
N ASN A 132 -8.82 12.52 19.45
CA ASN A 132 -8.28 13.02 18.20
C ASN A 132 -8.33 11.92 17.14
N LEU A 133 -8.90 12.21 15.97
CA LEU A 133 -8.88 11.28 14.83
C LEU A 133 -7.47 10.83 14.44
N ARG A 134 -6.45 11.66 14.71
CA ARG A 134 -5.05 11.26 14.53
C ARG A 134 -4.71 9.99 15.30
N ASP A 135 -5.23 9.84 16.52
CA ASP A 135 -4.93 8.69 17.39
C ASP A 135 -5.55 7.42 16.83
N TRP A 136 -6.73 7.52 16.21
CA TRP A 136 -7.34 6.40 15.47
C TRP A 136 -6.46 5.94 14.30
N PHE A 137 -5.95 6.86 13.48
CA PHE A 137 -5.05 6.49 12.39
C PHE A 137 -3.71 5.96 12.90
N SER A 138 -3.15 6.54 13.96
CA SER A 138 -1.95 6.01 14.62
C SER A 138 -2.19 4.57 15.10
N ALA A 139 -3.35 4.29 15.70
CA ALA A 139 -3.71 2.93 16.12
C ALA A 139 -3.76 1.95 14.94
N LEU A 140 -4.38 2.34 13.81
CA LEU A 140 -4.39 1.51 12.60
C LEU A 140 -2.96 1.21 12.12
N TYR A 141 -2.07 2.20 12.07
CA TYR A 141 -0.71 1.98 11.59
C TYR A 141 0.13 1.18 12.58
N GLU A 142 0.04 1.44 13.88
CA GLU A 142 0.88 0.77 14.89
C GLU A 142 0.44 -0.67 15.15
N VAL A 143 -0.87 -0.93 15.13
CA VAL A 143 -1.43 -2.26 15.41
C VAL A 143 -1.42 -3.14 14.16
N LEU A 144 -1.79 -2.59 13.00
CA LEU A 144 -1.94 -3.40 11.77
C LEU A 144 -0.67 -3.42 10.92
N LEU A 145 0.05 -2.30 10.86
CA LEU A 145 1.21 -2.15 9.98
C LEU A 145 2.54 -2.09 10.75
N GLY A 146 2.54 -1.94 12.07
CA GLY A 146 3.75 -1.81 12.88
C GLY A 146 4.54 -0.52 12.61
N GLN A 147 3.87 0.56 12.19
CA GLN A 147 4.50 1.86 11.88
C GLN A 147 3.77 2.99 12.60
N SER A 148 4.47 4.09 12.91
CA SER A 148 3.84 5.26 13.56
C SER A 148 3.01 6.12 12.60
N GLN A 149 3.19 5.94 11.29
CA GLN A 149 2.48 6.65 10.24
C GLN A 149 2.48 5.80 8.96
N GLY A 150 1.56 6.10 8.05
CA GLY A 150 1.43 5.38 6.79
C GLY A 150 0.74 6.19 5.69
N PRO A 151 0.58 5.62 4.49
CA PRO A 151 -0.22 6.21 3.44
C PRO A 151 -1.68 6.31 3.88
N ARG A 152 -2.47 7.14 3.19
CA ARG A 152 -3.90 7.25 3.41
C ARG A 152 -4.56 5.85 3.47
N PHE A 153 -5.16 5.51 4.61
CA PHE A 153 -5.57 4.14 4.91
C PHE A 153 -6.58 3.56 3.91
N GLY A 154 -7.58 4.34 3.46
CA GLY A 154 -8.54 3.86 2.46
C GLY A 154 -7.91 3.55 1.09
N SER A 155 -6.90 4.33 0.68
CA SER A 155 -6.12 4.02 -0.53
C SER A 155 -5.29 2.76 -0.36
N PHE A 156 -4.77 2.53 0.84
CA PHE A 156 -4.09 1.29 1.18
C PHE A 156 -5.02 0.08 1.09
N VAL A 157 -6.20 0.12 1.71
CA VAL A 157 -7.17 -0.99 1.68
C VAL A 157 -7.65 -1.28 0.25
N ALA A 158 -7.94 -0.26 -0.55
CA ALA A 158 -8.35 -0.44 -1.96
C ALA A 158 -7.29 -1.18 -2.78
N LEU A 159 -6.02 -0.96 -2.47
CA LEU A 159 -4.89 -1.60 -3.16
C LEU A 159 -4.61 -3.01 -2.61
N TYR A 160 -4.57 -3.14 -1.28
CA TYR A 160 -4.20 -4.38 -0.59
C TYR A 160 -5.32 -5.42 -0.67
N GLY A 161 -6.56 -4.96 -0.75
CA GLY A 161 -7.76 -5.78 -0.78
C GLY A 161 -8.51 -5.71 0.55
N ILE A 162 -9.83 -5.62 0.45
CA ILE A 162 -10.73 -5.56 1.61
C ILE A 162 -10.60 -6.83 2.45
N ASP A 163 -10.63 -8.01 1.81
CA ASP A 163 -10.56 -9.29 2.52
C ASP A 163 -9.20 -9.48 3.21
N GLU A 164 -8.10 -9.07 2.58
CA GLU A 164 -6.77 -9.09 3.17
C GLU A 164 -6.65 -8.13 4.36
N THR A 165 -7.18 -6.91 4.24
CA THR A 165 -7.23 -5.97 5.38
C THR A 165 -8.04 -6.55 6.54
N ARG A 166 -9.18 -7.17 6.26
CA ARG A 166 -10.00 -7.81 7.29
C ARG A 166 -9.28 -8.98 7.97
N ALA A 167 -8.59 -9.81 7.18
CA ALA A 167 -7.75 -10.87 7.72
C ALA A 167 -6.61 -10.33 8.61
N MET A 168 -6.01 -9.20 8.21
CA MET A 168 -4.98 -8.49 8.99
C MET A 168 -5.56 -7.96 10.31
N ILE A 169 -6.74 -7.34 10.28
CA ILE A 169 -7.44 -6.88 11.50
C ILE A 169 -7.68 -8.07 12.43
N LYS A 170 -8.30 -9.14 11.92
CA LYS A 170 -8.59 -10.34 12.74
C LYS A 170 -7.34 -10.91 13.40
N LYS A 171 -6.24 -11.02 12.65
CA LYS A 171 -4.94 -11.50 13.17
C LYS A 171 -4.40 -10.60 14.28
N ALA A 172 -4.53 -9.27 14.15
CA ALA A 172 -4.06 -8.33 15.18
C ALA A 172 -4.92 -8.36 16.45
N LEU A 173 -6.18 -8.77 16.33
CA LEU A 173 -7.09 -8.87 17.47
C LEU A 173 -6.95 -10.20 18.24
N GLY A 174 -6.42 -11.25 17.63
CA GLY A 174 -6.24 -12.58 18.24
C GLY A 174 -7.30 -13.57 17.79
#